data_AF-A0A7X8D5V8-F1
#
_entry.id   AF-A0A7X8D5V8-F1
#
_cell.length_a   1.000
_cell.length_b   1.000
_cell.length_c   1.000
_cell.angle_alpha   90.00
_cell.angle_beta   90.00
_cell.angle_gamma   90.00
#
_symmetry.space_group_name_H-M   'P 1'
#
loop_
_entity.id
_entity.type
_entity.pdbx_description
1 polymer ?
#
loop_
_entity_poly.entity_id
_entity_poly.type
_entity_poly.pdbx_seq_one_letter_code
_entity_poly.pdbx_strand_id
1 'polypeptide(L)'
;MKKTLLAAALMAGFAGIAQAETSVTLYGILDGGIGFQQLKGSTAAETSPFFVDEKEKKVAAPWYADRTSFKNKRTGLIGGIQSGNRWGLKGSEDLGNGLRAVFVLESGFNIANGDQLQGGRLFGRQATLGLAGDSWGQLDFGRQTNIASKYFGSIDPFGTAF
;
A
#
# COMPACT_ATOMS: atom_id res chain seq x y z
N MET A 1 -22.08 26.55 -48.30
CA MET A 1 -22.07 26.73 -46.82
C MET A 1 -23.25 26.10 -46.08
N LYS A 2 -24.25 25.49 -46.74
CA LYS A 2 -25.45 24.96 -46.06
C LYS A 2 -25.38 23.48 -45.63
N LYS A 3 -24.36 22.73 -46.08
CA LYS A 3 -24.20 21.29 -45.80
C LYS A 3 -23.35 20.98 -44.56
N THR A 4 -22.47 21.91 -44.17
CA THR A 4 -21.61 21.78 -42.97
C THR A 4 -22.37 21.98 -41.67
N LEU A 5 -23.41 22.84 -41.67
CA LEU A 5 -24.28 23.05 -40.51
C LEU A 5 -25.13 21.82 -40.17
N LEU A 6 -25.52 21.02 -41.17
CA LEU A 6 -26.32 19.82 -40.96
C LEU A 6 -25.50 18.68 -40.32
N ALA A 7 -24.20 18.59 -40.63
CA ALA A 7 -23.28 17.63 -40.02
C ALA A 7 -22.97 17.97 -38.55
N ALA A 8 -22.84 19.26 -38.21
CA ALA A 8 -22.66 19.70 -36.83
C ALA A 8 -23.90 19.45 -35.95
N ALA A 9 -25.11 19.59 -36.52
CA ALA A 9 -26.35 19.29 -35.83
C ALA A 9 -26.57 17.79 -35.58
N LEU A 10 -26.10 16.92 -36.47
CA LEU A 10 -26.14 15.46 -36.28
C LEU A 10 -25.16 14.96 -35.21
N MET A 11 -24.00 15.62 -35.05
CA MET A 11 -23.02 15.29 -34.00
C MET A 11 -23.48 15.73 -32.60
N ALA A 12 -24.33 16.76 -32.50
CA ALA A 12 -24.93 17.19 -31.24
C ALA A 12 -26.13 16.33 -30.80
N GLY A 13 -26.72 15.55 -31.72
CA GLY A 13 -27.91 14.73 -31.47
C GLY A 13 -27.66 13.38 -30.77
N PHE A 14 -26.40 12.96 -30.63
CA PHE A 14 -26.02 11.70 -29.96
C PHE A 14 -25.39 11.91 -28.58
N ALA A 15 -25.48 13.10 -28.00
CA ALA A 15 -25.29 13.28 -26.56
C ALA A 15 -26.52 12.74 -25.79
N GLY A 16 -26.90 11.49 -26.08
CA GLY A 16 -27.72 10.72 -25.17
C GLY A 16 -26.98 10.72 -23.84
N ILE A 17 -27.69 11.05 -22.77
CA ILE A 17 -27.19 10.86 -21.42
C ILE A 17 -26.85 9.37 -21.34
N ALA A 18 -25.58 9.03 -21.49
CA ALA A 18 -25.11 7.70 -21.19
C ALA A 18 -25.36 7.57 -19.69
N GLN A 19 -26.47 6.90 -19.33
CA GLN A 19 -26.70 6.37 -18.00
C GLN A 19 -25.74 5.20 -17.84
N ALA A 20 -24.45 5.55 -17.81
CA ALA A 20 -23.37 4.67 -17.47
C ALA A 20 -23.54 4.25 -16.02
N GLU A 21 -23.39 2.97 -15.73
CA GLU A 21 -23.46 2.47 -14.36
C GLU A 21 -22.21 2.92 -13.61
N THR A 22 -22.29 4.08 -12.97
CA THR A 22 -21.31 4.54 -11.99
C THR A 22 -21.38 3.62 -10.79
N SER A 23 -20.26 2.96 -10.46
CA SER A 23 -20.16 2.19 -9.23
C SER A 23 -18.99 2.64 -8.39
N VAL A 24 -19.23 2.73 -7.09
CA VAL A 24 -18.18 2.92 -6.08
C VAL A 24 -18.39 1.88 -4.99
N THR A 25 -17.35 1.11 -4.73
CA THR A 25 -17.32 0.09 -3.69
C THR A 25 -16.34 0.51 -2.62
N LEU A 26 -16.83 0.63 -1.38
CA LEU A 26 -16.01 0.65 -0.18
C LEU A 26 -15.65 -0.80 0.18
N TYR A 27 -14.35 -1.05 0.38
CA TYR A 27 -13.83 -2.36 0.77
C TYR A 27 -12.73 -2.20 1.81
N GLY A 28 -12.33 -3.30 2.45
CA GLY A 28 -11.25 -3.29 3.42
C GLY A 28 -11.04 -4.64 4.09
N ILE A 29 -9.99 -4.71 4.89
CA ILE A 29 -9.65 -5.87 5.73
C ILE A 29 -9.33 -5.34 7.12
N LEU A 30 -10.00 -5.93 8.11
CA LEU A 30 -9.66 -5.82 9.52
C LEU A 30 -9.08 -7.16 9.97
N ASP A 31 -7.77 -7.17 10.21
CA ASP A 31 -7.05 -8.32 10.73
C ASP A 31 -6.34 -7.93 12.02
N GLY A 32 -6.90 -8.42 13.12
CA GLY A 32 -6.31 -8.30 14.44
C GLY A 32 -6.71 -9.46 15.32
N GLY A 33 -5.92 -9.68 16.37
CA GLY A 33 -6.15 -10.73 17.34
C GLY A 33 -5.45 -10.43 18.66
N ILE A 34 -5.70 -11.28 19.66
CA ILE A 34 -5.01 -11.22 20.94
C ILE A 34 -3.80 -12.14 20.86
N GLY A 35 -2.61 -11.56 21.05
CA GLY A 35 -1.35 -12.28 20.93
C GLY A 35 -0.53 -12.23 22.21
N PHE A 36 0.27 -13.26 22.40
CA PHE A 36 1.35 -13.31 23.38
C PHE A 36 2.69 -13.43 22.66
N GLN A 37 3.61 -12.50 22.92
CA GLN A 37 4.94 -12.47 22.31
C GLN A 37 6.02 -12.38 23.38
N GLN A 38 7.05 -13.23 23.26
CA GLN A 38 8.27 -13.13 24.07
C GLN A 38 9.45 -12.80 23.15
N LEU A 39 10.15 -11.71 23.44
CA LEU A 39 11.34 -11.28 22.71
C LEU A 39 12.57 -11.46 23.61
N LYS A 40 13.56 -12.21 23.15
CA LYS A 40 14.85 -12.37 23.82
C LYS A 40 15.96 -12.06 22.82
N GLY A 41 16.84 -11.12 23.16
CA GLY A 41 17.93 -10.72 22.29
C GLY A 41 19.08 -10.10 23.06
N SER A 42 20.13 -9.71 22.36
CA SER A 42 21.26 -8.95 22.91
C SER A 42 21.68 -7.87 21.93
N THR A 43 21.82 -6.64 22.40
CA THR A 43 22.41 -5.53 21.64
C THR A 43 23.86 -5.35 22.04
N ALA A 44 24.75 -5.15 21.07
CA ALA A 44 26.08 -4.62 21.36
C ALA A 44 25.93 -3.11 21.55
N ALA A 45 26.44 -2.56 22.65
CA ALA A 45 26.63 -1.12 22.74
C ALA A 45 27.60 -0.72 21.62
N GLU A 46 27.27 0.29 20.82
CA GLU A 46 28.24 0.96 19.94
C GLU A 46 29.25 1.68 20.83
N THR A 47 30.21 0.94 21.38
CA THR A 47 31.39 1.56 21.96
C THR A 47 32.22 2.09 20.79
N SER A 48 32.33 3.42 20.71
CA SER A 48 33.09 4.09 19.67
C SER A 48 34.46 3.43 19.51
N PRO A 49 34.92 3.16 18.27
CA PRO A 49 36.01 2.23 17.99
C PRO A 49 37.40 2.74 18.40
N PHE A 50 37.51 3.86 19.12
CA PHE A 50 38.78 4.54 19.38
C PHE A 50 38.79 5.18 20.77
N PHE A 51 39.11 4.40 21.80
CA PHE A 51 39.65 4.95 23.02
C PHE A 51 41.17 4.95 22.91
N VAL A 52 41.78 6.13 22.89
CA VAL A 52 43.22 6.30 23.05
C VAL A 52 43.50 6.39 24.54
N ASP A 53 44.18 5.39 25.11
CA ASP A 53 44.78 5.54 26.43
C ASP A 53 45.88 6.60 26.33
N GLU A 54 45.64 7.77 26.91
CA GLU A 54 46.52 8.93 26.85
C GLU A 54 47.87 8.68 27.53
N LYS A 55 47.96 7.68 28.44
CA LYS A 55 49.20 7.32 29.13
C LYS A 55 50.02 6.26 28.39
N GLU A 56 49.37 5.37 27.64
CA GLU A 56 50.02 4.21 27.01
C GLU A 56 50.05 4.24 25.47
N LYS A 57 49.34 5.18 24.80
CA LYS A 57 49.22 5.27 23.32
C LYS A 57 48.93 3.93 22.63
N LYS A 58 48.18 3.04 23.26
CA LYS A 58 47.80 1.73 22.69
C LYS A 58 46.35 1.75 22.24
N VAL A 59 46.11 1.26 21.03
CA VAL A 59 44.77 1.09 20.46
C VAL A 59 44.22 -0.23 21.02
N ALA A 60 43.24 -0.17 21.93
CA ALA A 60 42.59 -1.37 22.44
C ALA A 60 41.66 -1.95 21.35
N ALA A 61 41.92 -3.20 20.92
CA ALA A 61 41.10 -3.86 19.90
C ALA A 61 39.67 -4.12 20.41
N PRO A 62 38.65 -4.06 19.53
CA PRO A 62 37.25 -3.85 19.88
C PRO A 62 36.51 -5.15 20.26
N TRP A 63 37.20 -6.11 20.89
CA TRP A 63 36.67 -7.45 21.15
C TRP A 63 35.82 -7.57 22.43
N TYR A 64 35.61 -6.45 23.14
CA TYR A 64 34.72 -6.37 24.30
C TYR A 64 33.57 -5.40 24.01
N ALA A 65 32.67 -5.79 23.10
CA ALA A 65 31.35 -5.16 23.02
C ALA A 65 30.53 -5.65 24.22
N ASP A 66 30.21 -4.77 25.17
CA ASP A 66 29.26 -5.08 26.23
C ASP A 66 27.91 -5.44 25.59
N ARG A 67 27.50 -6.70 25.77
CA ARG A 67 26.27 -7.24 25.20
C ARG A 67 25.17 -7.17 26.23
N THR A 68 24.37 -6.12 26.15
CA THR A 68 23.18 -5.99 26.98
C THR A 68 22.13 -6.98 26.49
N SER A 69 21.87 -8.00 27.30
CA SER A 69 20.82 -8.99 27.03
C SER A 69 19.47 -8.48 27.53
N PHE A 70 18.44 -8.56 26.70
CA PHE A 70 17.08 -8.18 27.06
C PHE A 70 16.11 -9.35 26.89
N LYS A 71 15.12 -9.40 27.79
CA LYS A 71 13.96 -10.29 27.74
C LYS A 71 12.72 -9.44 27.93
N ASN A 72 11.78 -9.49 26.99
CA ASN A 72 10.54 -8.76 27.04
C ASN A 72 9.35 -9.69 26.77
N LYS A 73 8.21 -9.44 27.40
CA LYS A 73 6.97 -10.19 27.20
C LYS A 73 5.83 -9.21 26.96
N ARG A 74 5.00 -9.46 25.96
CA ARG A 74 3.82 -8.65 25.63
C ARG A 74 2.61 -9.55 25.47
N THR A 75 1.51 -9.17 26.11
CA THR A 75 0.16 -9.67 25.84
C THR A 75 -0.69 -8.50 25.40
N GLY A 76 -1.39 -8.62 24.27
CA GLY A 76 -2.32 -7.56 23.84
C GLY A 76 -2.74 -7.70 22.39
N LEU A 77 -3.41 -6.65 21.89
CA LEU A 77 -3.82 -6.58 20.49
C LEU A 77 -2.58 -6.61 19.59
N ILE A 78 -2.60 -7.53 18.62
CA ILE A 78 -1.67 -7.60 17.50
C ILE A 78 -2.49 -7.45 16.22
N GLY A 79 -2.02 -6.63 15.30
CA GLY A 79 -2.69 -6.37 14.02
C GLY A 79 -1.85 -6.86 12.86
N GLY A 80 -2.52 -7.20 11.76
CA GLY A 80 -1.88 -7.64 10.52
C GLY A 80 -1.15 -8.97 10.66
N ILE A 81 -1.83 -9.94 11.28
CA ILE A 81 -1.26 -11.27 11.56
C ILE A 81 -1.09 -12.06 10.26
N GLN A 82 -2.11 -12.02 9.41
CA GLN A 82 -2.16 -12.66 8.10
C GLN A 82 -2.17 -11.63 6.97
N SER A 83 -2.78 -10.46 7.18
CA SER A 83 -2.99 -9.46 6.13
C SER A 83 -2.93 -8.05 6.69
N GLY A 84 -2.22 -7.14 6.01
CA GLY A 84 -2.16 -5.74 6.43
C GLY A 84 -3.55 -5.10 6.49
N ASN A 85 -3.89 -4.47 7.62
CA ASN A 85 -5.14 -3.74 7.82
C ASN A 85 -5.27 -2.58 6.83
N ARG A 86 -6.44 -2.49 6.19
CA ARG A 86 -6.66 -1.52 5.12
C ARG A 86 -8.13 -1.22 4.89
N TRP A 87 -8.40 -0.05 4.33
CA TRP A 87 -9.69 0.29 3.74
C TRP A 87 -9.45 1.01 2.41
N GLY A 88 -10.42 0.95 1.51
CA GLY A 88 -10.27 1.59 0.22
C GLY A 88 -11.58 1.76 -0.52
N LEU A 89 -11.52 2.62 -1.54
CA LEU A 89 -12.59 2.86 -2.49
C LEU A 89 -12.09 2.37 -3.84
N LYS A 90 -12.90 1.57 -4.52
CA LYS A 90 -12.69 1.27 -5.93
C LYS A 90 -13.94 1.62 -6.69
N GLY A 91 -13.78 2.12 -7.90
CA GLY A 91 -14.94 2.49 -8.70
C GLY A 91 -14.68 2.41 -10.18
N SER A 92 -15.77 2.49 -10.90
CA SER A 92 -15.83 2.36 -12.34
C SER A 92 -16.92 3.27 -12.87
N GLU A 93 -16.57 4.06 -13.89
CA GLU A 93 -17.45 4.96 -14.60
C GLU A 93 -17.42 4.61 -16.08
N ASP A 94 -18.53 4.12 -16.61
CA ASP A 94 -18.67 3.93 -18.05
C ASP A 94 -18.69 5.31 -18.75
N LEU A 95 -17.79 5.49 -19.72
CA LEU A 95 -17.65 6.73 -20.49
C LEU A 95 -18.34 6.61 -21.85
N GLY A 96 -18.98 5.48 -22.13
CA GLY A 96 -19.62 5.12 -23.38
C GLY A 96 -18.67 4.49 -24.38
N ASN A 97 -19.24 3.89 -25.44
CA ASN A 97 -18.50 3.30 -26.56
C ASN A 97 -17.44 2.25 -26.16
N GLY A 98 -17.69 1.50 -25.09
CA GLY A 98 -16.75 0.50 -24.58
C GLY A 98 -15.50 1.09 -23.89
N LEU A 99 -15.56 2.38 -23.51
CA LEU A 99 -14.52 3.08 -22.76
C LEU A 99 -14.98 3.30 -21.31
N ARG A 100 -14.07 3.15 -20.35
CA ARG A 100 -14.40 3.24 -18.93
C ARG A 100 -13.26 3.85 -18.11
N ALA A 101 -13.57 4.78 -17.22
CA ALA A 101 -12.64 5.20 -16.19
C ALA A 101 -12.75 4.27 -14.98
N VAL A 102 -11.63 3.89 -14.40
CA VAL A 102 -11.59 3.07 -13.18
C VAL A 102 -10.64 3.71 -12.18
N PHE A 103 -10.90 3.55 -10.89
CA PHE A 103 -9.99 4.05 -9.86
C PHE A 103 -9.90 3.12 -8.67
N VAL A 104 -8.77 3.20 -7.97
CA VAL A 104 -8.56 2.55 -6.68
C VAL A 104 -7.80 3.50 -5.76
N LEU A 105 -8.37 3.77 -4.59
CA LEU A 105 -7.75 4.48 -3.48
C LEU A 105 -7.71 3.52 -2.28
N GLU A 106 -6.54 3.20 -1.76
CA GLU A 106 -6.37 2.26 -0.64
C GLU A 106 -5.45 2.83 0.43
N SER A 107 -5.97 2.88 1.65
CA SER A 107 -5.31 3.30 2.87
C SER A 107 -4.92 2.10 3.72
N GLY A 108 -3.68 2.09 4.22
CA GLY A 108 -3.27 1.17 5.27
C GLY A 108 -3.32 1.86 6.63
N PHE A 109 -3.76 1.17 7.67
CA PHE A 109 -3.80 1.72 9.02
C PHE A 109 -3.43 0.67 10.08
N ASN A 110 -2.99 1.11 11.25
CA ASN A 110 -2.79 0.22 12.40
C ASN A 110 -4.10 0.05 13.16
N ILE A 111 -4.60 -1.18 13.29
CA ILE A 111 -5.87 -1.48 13.96
C ILE A 111 -5.88 -1.10 15.45
N ALA A 112 -4.71 -1.02 16.10
CA ALA A 112 -4.63 -0.76 17.53
C ALA A 112 -4.77 0.73 17.89
N ASN A 113 -4.39 1.65 16.99
CA ASN A 113 -4.37 3.08 17.28
C ASN A 113 -4.83 3.98 16.12
N GLY A 114 -5.16 3.41 14.96
CA GLY A 114 -5.63 4.15 13.80
C GLY A 114 -4.53 4.85 12.98
N ASP A 115 -3.26 4.70 13.36
CA ASP A 115 -2.17 5.38 12.66
C ASP A 115 -2.12 4.97 11.19
N GLN A 116 -1.94 5.96 10.31
CA GLN A 116 -1.76 5.72 8.90
C GLN A 116 -0.42 5.03 8.64
N LEU A 117 -0.48 3.92 7.90
CA LEU A 117 0.70 3.20 7.47
C LEU A 117 1.34 3.90 6.25
N GLN A 118 2.35 3.26 5.67
CA GLN A 118 3.06 3.75 4.49
C GLN A 118 3.58 5.19 4.68
N GLY A 119 4.10 5.52 5.86
CA GLY A 119 4.73 6.81 6.15
C GLY A 119 3.73 7.96 6.32
N GLY A 120 2.55 7.70 6.90
CA GLY A 120 1.57 8.75 7.18
C GLY A 120 0.81 9.25 5.95
N ARG A 121 0.76 8.45 4.87
CA ARG A 121 0.03 8.81 3.64
C ARG A 121 -1.37 8.22 3.68
N LEU A 122 -2.38 9.07 3.44
CA LEU A 122 -3.79 8.66 3.45
C LEU A 122 -4.07 7.50 2.49
N PHE A 123 -3.64 7.58 1.23
CA PHE A 123 -3.77 6.49 0.23
C PHE A 123 -2.39 5.90 -0.10
N GLY A 124 -1.66 5.51 0.96
CA GLY A 124 -0.29 5.06 0.86
C GLY A 124 -0.10 3.67 0.25
N ARG A 125 -1.16 2.85 0.15
CA ARG A 125 -1.08 1.52 -0.49
C ARG A 125 -1.33 1.61 -1.99
N GLN A 126 -2.44 2.25 -2.37
CA GLN A 126 -2.80 2.44 -3.78
C GLN A 126 -3.49 3.78 -3.98
N ALA A 127 -3.12 4.49 -5.03
CA ALA A 127 -3.82 5.69 -5.51
C ALA A 127 -3.68 5.72 -7.03
N THR A 128 -4.59 5.01 -7.70
CA THR A 128 -4.53 4.72 -9.13
C THR A 128 -5.78 5.21 -9.83
N LEU A 129 -5.60 5.82 -10.99
CA LEU A 129 -6.64 6.10 -11.97
C LEU A 129 -6.28 5.35 -13.24
N GLY A 130 -7.24 4.65 -13.82
CA GLY A 130 -7.09 3.89 -15.05
C GLY A 130 -8.12 4.29 -16.09
N LEU A 131 -7.74 4.13 -17.35
CA LEU A 131 -8.66 4.13 -18.47
C LEU A 131 -8.67 2.72 -19.06
N ALA A 132 -9.85 2.14 -19.24
CA ALA A 132 -10.04 0.82 -19.81
C ALA A 132 -10.88 0.92 -21.08
N GLY A 133 -10.49 0.18 -22.11
CA GLY A 133 -11.26 0.04 -23.34
C GLY A 133 -11.32 -1.41 -23.81
N ASP A 134 -12.47 -1.80 -24.36
CA ASP A 134 -12.75 -3.19 -24.75
C ASP A 134 -11.76 -3.76 -25.78
N SER A 135 -11.18 -2.90 -26.63
CA SER A 135 -10.26 -3.31 -27.70
C SER A 135 -8.78 -3.30 -27.33
N TRP A 136 -8.39 -2.61 -26.26
CA TRP A 136 -6.98 -2.35 -25.93
C TRP A 136 -6.61 -2.62 -24.47
N GLY A 137 -7.56 -3.00 -23.61
CA GLY A 137 -7.31 -3.32 -22.21
C GLY A 137 -7.31 -2.07 -21.33
N GLN A 138 -6.46 -2.04 -20.30
CA GLN A 138 -6.46 -0.97 -19.29
C GLN A 138 -5.07 -0.37 -19.12
N LEU A 139 -5.01 0.96 -19.04
CA LEU A 139 -3.82 1.74 -18.76
C LEU A 139 -3.99 2.48 -17.44
N ASP A 140 -3.10 2.19 -16.49
CA ASP A 140 -3.15 2.70 -15.12
C ASP A 140 -2.07 3.75 -14.84
N PHE A 141 -2.47 4.82 -14.16
CA PHE A 141 -1.60 5.91 -13.74
C PHE A 141 -1.66 6.12 -12.23
N GLY A 142 -0.54 6.53 -11.65
CA GLY A 142 -0.43 6.88 -10.24
C GLY A 142 0.29 5.82 -9.41
N ARG A 143 0.00 5.81 -8.11
CA ARG A 143 0.66 4.93 -7.15
C ARG A 143 0.03 3.56 -7.21
N GLN A 144 0.83 2.58 -7.59
CA GLN A 144 0.42 1.18 -7.71
C GLN A 144 1.24 0.33 -6.74
N THR A 145 0.68 -0.82 -6.38
CA THR A 145 1.45 -1.89 -5.74
C THR A 145 2.50 -2.41 -6.71
N ASN A 146 3.58 -3.00 -6.18
CA ASN A 146 4.60 -3.56 -7.04
C ASN A 146 4.06 -4.79 -7.81
N ILE A 147 4.71 -5.12 -8.92
CA ILE A 147 4.33 -6.23 -9.80
C ILE A 147 4.36 -7.57 -9.03
N ALA A 148 5.29 -7.74 -8.09
CA ALA A 148 5.38 -8.94 -7.27
C ALA A 148 4.09 -9.19 -6.47
N SER A 149 3.56 -8.17 -5.78
CA SER A 149 2.30 -8.25 -5.05
C SER A 149 1.10 -8.54 -5.98
N LYS A 150 1.13 -8.06 -7.23
CA LYS A 150 0.03 -8.26 -8.18
C LYS A 150 -0.04 -9.69 -8.73
N TYR A 151 1.10 -10.34 -8.94
CA TYR A 151 1.15 -11.65 -9.61
C TYR A 151 1.53 -12.82 -8.68
N PHE A 152 2.26 -12.60 -7.59
CA PHE A 152 2.67 -13.68 -6.69
C PHE A 152 1.67 -13.99 -5.58
N GLY A 153 0.66 -13.15 -5.36
CA GLY A 153 -0.40 -13.45 -4.38
C GLY A 153 -1.14 -14.76 -4.65
N SER A 154 -1.27 -15.17 -5.92
CA SER A 154 -1.96 -16.41 -6.30
C SER A 154 -1.17 -17.69 -6.03
N ILE A 155 0.13 -17.59 -5.79
CA ILE A 155 1.00 -18.75 -5.49
C ILE A 155 1.46 -18.79 -4.04
N ASP A 156 1.05 -17.81 -3.21
CA ASP A 156 1.35 -17.82 -1.78
C ASP A 156 0.43 -18.82 -1.05
N PRO A 157 0.95 -19.97 -0.57
CA PRO A 157 0.14 -20.99 0.07
C PRO A 157 -0.42 -20.54 1.44
N PHE A 158 0.06 -19.41 1.97
CA PHE A 158 -0.39 -18.85 3.24
C PHE A 158 -1.35 -17.65 3.06
N GLY A 159 -1.49 -17.14 1.83
CA GLY A 159 -2.34 -15.98 1.53
C GLY A 159 -1.91 -14.70 2.26
N THR A 160 -0.63 -14.59 2.60
CA THR A 160 -0.03 -13.52 3.41
C THR A 160 0.57 -12.38 2.59
N ALA A 161 0.77 -12.57 1.29
CA ALA A 161 1.50 -11.64 0.43
C ALA A 161 0.69 -10.38 0.05
N PHE A 162 0.70 -9.30 0.86
CA PHE A 162 0.21 -7.95 0.45
C PHE A 162 0.90 -6.75 1.12
#